data_AF-A0A3D4P711-F1
#
_entry.id   AF-A0A3D4P711-F1
#
_cell.length_a   1.000
_cell.length_b   1.000
_cell.length_c   1.000
_cell.angle_alpha   90.00
_cell.angle_beta   90.00
_cell.angle_gamma   90.00
#
_symmetry.space_group_name_H-M   'P 1'
#
loop_
_entity.id
_entity.type
_entity.pdbx_description
1 polymer ?
#
loop_
_entity_poly.entity_id
_entity_poly.type
_entity_poly.pdbx_seq_one_letter_code
_entity_poly.pdbx_strand_id
1 'polypeptide(L)'
;MITIPLTWQDKPEIQRGLFFTVPPDLLRLVFSRRGTNIGIPDNVLLEIELSIAINPLKDDVGIWKNCTLNYIYLRPRDPLTIDSTGSKILKKTPAKGENIARIGEKRLAAFDVPLRGYLGWLLTQPTFLNEHDELLERHREKINRHGFPKPVHSSSPEKFVWRDDVNWLTEFREFFDRWRLQTLAAPYLPIPVAPRFPELRSYSRLPFGHGQNSFTLPDIYPSQGSGVIIEMMEETLRPRNPPEHLQEWMQIIGKTNTAKNAIPAYGRQFQLQHYWRVLQQRYSKELHRKKGALISAFAEILHVSDDTIKADLRHFSDRLGDDWMHRYVEIC
;
A
#
# COMPACT_ATOMS: atom_id res chain seq x y z
N MET A 1 -5.74 -11.94 -14.14
CA MET A 1 -4.33 -12.21 -13.83
C MET A 1 -3.58 -12.08 -15.16
N ILE A 2 -2.62 -11.16 -15.25
CA ILE A 2 -1.86 -10.94 -16.49
C ILE A 2 -0.61 -11.83 -16.42
N THR A 3 -0.48 -12.75 -17.37
CA THR A 3 0.71 -13.60 -17.50
C THR A 3 1.84 -12.80 -18.15
N ILE A 4 3.05 -12.88 -17.59
CA ILE A 4 4.22 -12.21 -18.18
C ILE A 4 4.70 -12.90 -19.46
N PRO A 5 5.24 -12.15 -20.44
CA PRO A 5 5.84 -12.73 -21.65
C PRO A 5 6.90 -13.79 -21.33
N LEU A 6 6.98 -14.85 -22.15
CA LEU A 6 7.96 -15.94 -21.99
C LEU A 6 9.40 -15.42 -21.97
N THR A 7 9.70 -14.39 -22.79
CA THR A 7 11.02 -13.75 -22.86
C THR A 7 11.48 -13.13 -21.55
N TRP A 8 10.58 -12.90 -20.58
CA TRP A 8 10.91 -12.39 -19.26
C TRP A 8 11.03 -13.49 -18.22
N GLN A 9 10.39 -14.64 -18.42
CA GLN A 9 10.43 -15.76 -17.47
C GLN A 9 11.84 -16.36 -17.36
N ASP A 10 12.64 -16.22 -18.43
CA ASP A 10 14.03 -16.68 -18.45
C ASP A 10 15.02 -15.71 -17.78
N LYS A 11 14.56 -14.54 -17.31
CA LYS A 11 15.43 -13.56 -16.66
C LYS A 11 15.77 -14.01 -15.24
N PRO A 12 17.07 -14.09 -14.86
CA PRO A 12 17.50 -14.53 -13.53
C PRO A 12 16.86 -13.73 -12.38
N GLU A 13 16.57 -12.44 -12.60
CA GLU A 13 15.96 -11.56 -11.61
C GLU A 13 14.51 -11.93 -11.30
N ILE A 14 13.79 -12.48 -12.29
CA ILE A 14 12.39 -12.91 -12.14
C ILE A 14 12.33 -14.34 -11.58
N GLN A 15 13.29 -15.20 -11.96
CA GLN A 15 13.37 -16.58 -11.46
C GLN A 15 13.65 -16.68 -9.96
N ARG A 16 14.19 -15.63 -9.34
CA ARG A 16 14.43 -15.55 -7.88
C ARG A 16 13.15 -15.38 -7.04
N GLY A 17 11.97 -15.42 -7.68
CA GLY A 17 10.68 -15.43 -7.00
C GLY A 17 9.97 -14.08 -7.08
N LEU A 18 10.11 -13.26 -6.05
CA LEU A 18 9.44 -11.96 -5.94
C LEU A 18 10.30 -10.84 -6.54
N PHE A 19 9.78 -10.16 -7.56
CA PHE A 19 10.43 -9.05 -8.24
C PHE A 19 9.58 -7.79 -8.14
N PHE A 20 10.03 -6.77 -7.40
CA PHE A 20 9.39 -5.46 -7.38
C PHE A 20 9.89 -4.55 -8.50
N THR A 21 8.98 -3.81 -9.14
CA THR A 21 9.32 -2.79 -10.13
C THR A 21 9.57 -1.45 -9.44
N VAL A 22 10.54 -0.68 -9.96
CA VAL A 22 10.77 0.71 -9.54
C VAL A 22 10.19 1.63 -10.60
N PRO A 23 9.53 2.76 -10.24
CA PRO A 23 9.04 3.72 -11.22
C PRO A 23 10.14 4.09 -12.23
N PRO A 24 9.87 4.01 -13.55
CA PRO A 24 10.86 4.34 -14.58
C PRO A 24 11.51 5.71 -14.39
N ASP A 25 10.72 6.71 -13.98
CA ASP A 25 11.19 8.07 -13.74
C ASP A 25 12.15 8.13 -12.54
N LEU A 26 11.88 7.36 -11.48
CA LEU A 26 12.78 7.26 -10.34
C LEU A 26 14.11 6.61 -10.74
N LEU A 27 14.10 5.52 -11.52
CA LEU A 27 15.33 4.90 -12.03
C LEU A 27 16.14 5.89 -12.88
N ARG A 28 15.48 6.59 -13.82
CA ARG A 28 16.14 7.60 -14.66
C ARG A 28 16.73 8.73 -13.82
N LEU A 29 16.02 9.25 -12.82
CA LEU A 29 16.50 10.31 -11.95
C LEU A 29 17.71 9.86 -11.10
N VAL A 30 17.65 8.67 -10.49
CA VAL A 30 18.74 8.13 -9.68
C VAL A 30 20.01 7.95 -10.51
N PHE A 31 19.91 7.34 -11.69
CA PHE A 31 21.09 7.01 -12.49
C PHE A 31 21.62 8.20 -13.30
N SER A 32 20.78 9.15 -13.72
CA SER A 32 21.25 10.41 -14.34
C SER A 32 22.02 11.29 -13.35
N ARG A 33 21.72 11.22 -12.06
CA ARG A 33 22.37 12.00 -10.99
C ARG A 33 23.64 11.36 -10.43
N ARG A 34 24.01 10.16 -10.89
CA ARG A 34 25.21 9.45 -10.42
C ARG A 34 26.53 10.10 -10.89
N GLY A 35 26.47 10.90 -11.96
CA GLY A 35 27.56 11.65 -12.57
C GLY A 35 27.47 11.63 -14.11
N THR A 36 27.85 12.72 -14.78
CA THR A 36 27.61 12.96 -16.23
C THR A 36 28.32 12.00 -17.19
N ASN A 37 29.28 11.21 -16.73
CA ASN A 37 30.14 10.38 -17.60
C ASN A 37 29.88 8.87 -17.47
N ILE A 38 28.89 8.45 -16.67
CA ILE A 38 28.57 7.03 -16.50
C ILE A 38 27.18 6.81 -17.06
N GLY A 39 27.11 6.15 -18.23
CA GLY A 39 25.83 5.76 -18.83
C GLY A 39 24.95 4.94 -17.88
N ILE A 40 23.66 4.83 -18.24
CA ILE A 40 22.73 3.95 -17.54
C ILE A 40 23.17 2.50 -17.80
N PRO A 41 23.43 1.69 -16.76
CA PRO A 41 23.80 0.29 -16.94
C PRO A 41 22.72 -0.51 -17.69
N ASP A 42 23.11 -1.50 -18.49
CA ASP A 42 22.18 -2.31 -19.29
C ASP A 42 21.11 -3.03 -18.44
N ASN A 43 21.49 -3.50 -17.24
CA ASN A 43 20.55 -4.11 -16.30
C ASN A 43 19.50 -3.10 -15.77
N VAL A 44 19.83 -1.81 -15.71
CA VAL A 44 18.88 -0.75 -15.35
C VAL A 44 17.97 -0.42 -16.53
N LEU A 45 18.49 -0.38 -17.76
CA LEU A 45 17.68 -0.19 -18.96
C LEU A 45 16.64 -1.31 -19.09
N LEU A 46 17.05 -2.55 -18.87
CA LEU A 46 16.18 -3.72 -18.86
C LEU A 46 15.07 -3.59 -17.81
N GLU A 47 15.39 -3.10 -16.61
CA GLU A 47 14.39 -2.88 -15.56
C GLU A 47 13.43 -1.74 -15.90
N ILE A 48 13.91 -0.68 -16.55
CA ILE A 48 13.05 0.40 -17.04
C ILE A 48 12.04 -0.17 -18.04
N GLU A 49 12.48 -1.01 -18.98
CA GLU A 49 11.58 -1.68 -19.93
C GLU A 49 10.56 -2.58 -19.23
N LEU A 50 11.02 -3.41 -18.29
CA LEU A 50 10.14 -4.25 -17.47
C LEU A 50 9.12 -3.41 -16.70
N SER A 51 9.57 -2.33 -16.07
CA SER A 51 8.72 -1.46 -15.26
C SER A 51 7.70 -0.73 -16.12
N ILE A 52 8.04 -0.31 -17.34
CA ILE A 52 7.07 0.28 -18.29
C ILE A 52 6.02 -0.76 -18.67
N ALA A 53 6.45 -1.97 -18.98
CA ALA A 53 5.57 -2.99 -19.53
C ALA A 53 4.72 -3.73 -18.46
N ILE A 54 5.15 -3.75 -17.19
CA ILE A 54 4.35 -4.20 -16.03
C ILE A 54 3.40 -3.11 -15.55
N ASN A 55 3.69 -1.83 -15.83
CA ASN A 55 2.93 -0.71 -15.29
C ASN A 55 1.96 -0.02 -16.30
N PRO A 56 1.28 -0.71 -17.25
CA PRO A 56 0.34 -0.02 -18.13
C PRO A 56 -0.91 0.46 -17.39
N LEU A 57 -1.21 -0.12 -16.21
CA LEU A 57 -2.40 0.17 -15.39
C LEU A 57 -2.09 0.82 -14.02
N LYS A 58 -0.88 1.37 -13.81
CA LYS A 58 -0.42 2.11 -12.60
C LYS A 58 -0.36 1.35 -11.26
N ASP A 59 -1.12 0.27 -11.12
CA ASP A 59 -1.31 -0.44 -9.84
C ASP A 59 -0.46 -1.71 -9.71
N ASP A 60 0.21 -2.16 -10.77
CA ASP A 60 1.06 -3.34 -10.75
C ASP A 60 2.48 -2.95 -10.31
N VAL A 61 2.92 -3.51 -9.16
CA VAL A 61 4.15 -3.13 -8.46
C VAL A 61 5.25 -4.19 -8.56
N GLY A 62 4.99 -5.30 -9.25
CA GLY A 62 5.96 -6.38 -9.36
C GLY A 62 5.46 -7.63 -10.06
N ILE A 63 6.25 -8.69 -9.96
CA ILE A 63 5.97 -10.04 -10.43
C ILE A 63 6.19 -10.99 -9.26
N TRP A 64 5.27 -11.95 -9.09
CA TRP A 64 5.45 -13.06 -8.17
C TRP A 64 4.79 -14.31 -8.75
N LYS A 65 5.49 -15.45 -8.72
CA LYS A 65 5.01 -16.73 -9.29
C LYS A 65 4.49 -16.57 -10.72
N ASN A 66 5.26 -15.88 -11.58
CA ASN A 66 4.93 -15.59 -12.99
C ASN A 66 3.64 -14.77 -13.22
N CYS A 67 3.14 -14.09 -12.19
CA CYS A 67 1.94 -13.26 -12.25
C CYS A 67 2.27 -11.82 -11.86
N THR A 68 1.57 -10.83 -12.45
CA THR A 68 1.69 -9.46 -11.97
C THR A 68 1.17 -9.33 -10.54
N LEU A 69 1.91 -8.57 -9.74
CA LEU A 69 1.58 -8.25 -8.36
C LEU A 69 0.89 -6.89 -8.31
N ASN A 70 -0.42 -6.89 -8.11
CA ASN A 70 -1.21 -5.67 -8.00
C ASN A 70 -1.21 -5.14 -6.56
N TYR A 71 -0.91 -3.85 -6.40
CA TYR A 71 -0.92 -3.18 -5.09
C TYR A 71 -1.14 -1.66 -5.22
N ILE A 72 -2.40 -1.26 -5.10
CA ILE A 72 -2.89 0.13 -5.31
C ILE A 72 -2.39 1.16 -4.28
N TYR A 73 -1.84 0.73 -3.15
CA TYR A 73 -1.53 1.64 -2.02
C TYR A 73 -0.11 2.21 -2.04
N LEU A 74 0.77 1.71 -2.91
CA LEU A 74 2.17 2.15 -2.96
C LEU A 74 2.32 3.56 -3.55
N ARG A 75 1.31 4.04 -4.28
CA ARG A 75 1.32 5.36 -4.93
C ARG A 75 0.04 6.15 -4.59
N PRO A 76 0.10 7.49 -4.68
CA PRO A 76 -1.09 8.30 -4.78
C PRO A 76 -2.01 7.83 -5.91
N ARG A 77 -3.31 7.76 -5.64
CA ARG A 77 -4.31 7.53 -6.69
C ARG A 77 -4.30 8.73 -7.63
N ASP A 78 -4.45 8.50 -8.93
CA ASP A 78 -4.68 9.58 -9.87
C ASP A 78 -5.93 10.38 -9.50
N PRO A 79 -5.90 11.72 -9.62
CA PRO A 79 -7.08 12.54 -9.41
C PRO A 79 -8.25 12.05 -10.27
N LEU A 80 -9.44 11.99 -9.68
CA LEU A 80 -10.65 11.66 -10.42
C LEU A 80 -10.89 12.73 -11.49
N THR A 81 -10.89 12.32 -12.76
CA THR A 81 -11.21 13.21 -13.88
C THR A 81 -12.49 12.72 -14.56
N ILE A 82 -13.36 13.67 -14.91
CA ILE A 82 -14.55 13.42 -15.74
C ILE A 82 -14.34 14.22 -17.01
N ASP A 83 -13.95 13.52 -18.08
CA ASP A 83 -13.70 14.11 -19.37
C ASP A 83 -15.02 14.50 -20.08
N SER A 84 -14.90 14.98 -21.32
CA SER A 84 -16.06 15.37 -22.12
C SER A 84 -16.99 14.18 -22.40
N THR A 85 -16.44 12.96 -22.54
CA THR A 85 -17.18 11.72 -22.76
C THR A 85 -17.98 11.34 -21.51
N GLY A 86 -17.34 11.31 -20.35
CA GLY A 86 -17.97 11.06 -19.06
C GLY A 86 -19.05 12.09 -18.73
N SER A 87 -18.81 13.36 -19.06
CA SER A 87 -19.81 14.43 -18.89
C SER A 87 -21.08 14.19 -19.72
N LYS A 88 -20.93 13.74 -20.98
CA LYS A 88 -22.06 13.35 -21.84
C LYS A 88 -22.82 12.16 -21.28
N ILE A 89 -22.12 11.12 -20.81
CA ILE A 89 -22.72 9.93 -20.19
C ILE A 89 -23.57 10.31 -18.97
N LEU A 90 -23.03 11.19 -18.12
CA LEU A 90 -23.73 11.69 -16.93
C LEU A 90 -24.85 12.70 -17.24
N LYS A 91 -25.03 13.08 -18.51
CA LYS A 91 -25.94 14.15 -18.95
C LYS A 91 -25.70 15.45 -18.16
N LYS A 92 -24.44 15.82 -17.97
CA LYS A 92 -24.01 17.04 -17.27
C LYS A 92 -23.16 17.92 -18.19
N THR A 93 -23.14 19.22 -17.91
CA THR A 93 -22.17 20.13 -18.54
C THR A 93 -20.75 19.80 -18.06
N PRO A 94 -19.71 20.11 -18.85
CA PRO A 94 -18.32 19.86 -18.45
C PRO A 94 -17.97 20.45 -17.06
N ALA A 95 -18.36 21.71 -16.80
CA ALA A 95 -18.14 22.34 -15.49
C ALA A 95 -18.83 21.60 -14.33
N LYS A 96 -20.01 21.02 -14.58
CA LYS A 96 -20.73 20.22 -13.58
C LYS A 96 -20.08 18.84 -13.41
N GLY A 97 -19.54 18.26 -14.48
CA GLY A 97 -18.68 17.07 -14.43
C GLY A 97 -17.44 17.29 -13.58
N GLU A 98 -16.70 18.37 -13.80
CA GLU A 98 -15.52 18.74 -13.02
C GLU A 98 -15.85 18.94 -11.54
N ASN A 99 -16.96 19.62 -11.21
CA ASN A 99 -17.38 19.76 -9.82
C ASN A 99 -17.75 18.41 -9.18
N ILE A 100 -18.36 17.48 -9.92
CA ILE A 100 -18.62 16.12 -9.44
C ILE A 100 -17.30 15.38 -9.17
N ALA A 101 -16.35 15.45 -10.10
CA ALA A 101 -15.01 14.88 -9.95
C ALA A 101 -14.32 15.41 -8.70
N ARG A 102 -14.31 16.73 -8.50
CA ARG A 102 -13.74 17.39 -7.31
C ARG A 102 -14.39 16.95 -6.00
N ILE A 103 -15.72 16.81 -5.97
CA ILE A 103 -16.44 16.31 -4.78
C ILE A 103 -16.12 14.84 -4.53
N GLY A 104 -16.07 14.02 -5.59
CA GLY A 104 -15.70 12.62 -5.52
C GLY A 104 -14.28 12.45 -4.99
N GLU A 105 -13.32 13.20 -5.53
CA GLU A 105 -11.93 13.22 -5.10
C GLU A 105 -11.80 13.54 -3.61
N LYS A 106 -12.48 14.61 -3.13
CA LYS A 106 -12.48 14.97 -1.71
C LYS A 106 -13.00 13.83 -0.82
N ARG A 107 -14.01 13.08 -1.28
CA ARG A 107 -14.60 11.96 -0.53
C ARG A 107 -13.71 10.73 -0.54
N LEU A 108 -13.10 10.39 -1.67
CA LEU A 108 -12.19 9.27 -1.80
C LEU A 108 -10.89 9.51 -1.00
N ALA A 109 -10.34 10.73 -1.06
CA ALA A 109 -9.15 11.11 -0.31
C ALA A 109 -9.32 10.94 1.21
N ALA A 110 -10.55 11.05 1.73
CA ALA A 110 -10.85 10.81 3.14
C ALA A 110 -10.60 9.37 3.59
N PHE A 111 -10.49 8.41 2.66
CA PHE A 111 -10.17 7.02 2.91
C PHE A 111 -8.76 6.66 2.41
N ASP A 112 -8.41 7.08 1.19
CA ASP A 112 -7.14 6.73 0.55
C ASP A 112 -5.93 7.29 1.32
N VAL A 113 -6.03 8.53 1.82
CA VAL A 113 -4.91 9.18 2.52
C VAL A 113 -4.66 8.52 3.89
N PRO A 114 -5.67 8.31 4.76
CA PRO A 114 -5.49 7.56 5.99
C PRO A 114 -4.99 6.13 5.78
N LEU A 115 -5.45 5.44 4.74
CA LEU A 115 -4.99 4.08 4.42
C LEU A 115 -3.48 4.03 4.16
N ARG A 116 -2.98 4.90 3.27
CA ARG A 116 -1.53 4.96 3.00
C ARG A 116 -0.74 5.42 4.22
N GLY A 117 -1.29 6.38 4.97
CA GLY A 117 -0.71 6.80 6.25
C GLY A 117 -0.60 5.64 7.24
N TYR A 118 -1.63 4.81 7.34
CA TYR A 118 -1.65 3.64 8.21
C TYR A 118 -0.59 2.63 7.79
N LEU A 119 -0.45 2.37 6.50
CA LEU A 119 0.57 1.47 5.96
C LEU A 119 1.99 1.95 6.23
N GLY A 120 2.24 3.25 6.04
CA GLY A 120 3.53 3.84 6.39
C GLY A 120 3.83 3.76 7.87
N TRP A 121 2.84 4.06 8.71
CA TRP A 121 2.97 3.93 10.16
C TRP A 121 3.22 2.48 10.59
N LEU A 122 2.49 1.50 10.04
CA LEU A 122 2.70 0.07 10.34
C LEU A 122 4.16 -0.34 10.08
N LEU A 123 4.73 0.10 8.96
CA LEU A 123 6.10 -0.24 8.59
C LEU A 123 7.17 0.60 9.30
N THR A 124 6.76 1.48 10.22
CA THR A 124 7.64 2.11 11.21
C THR A 124 7.37 1.61 12.64
N GLN A 125 6.47 0.64 12.83
CA GLN A 125 6.19 0.03 14.14
C GLN A 125 7.05 -1.22 14.39
N PRO A 126 7.98 -1.20 15.37
CA PRO A 126 8.83 -2.36 15.66
C PRO A 126 8.04 -3.61 16.03
N THR A 127 6.98 -3.47 16.84
CA THR A 127 6.14 -4.60 17.26
C THR A 127 5.47 -5.27 16.06
N PHE A 128 4.88 -4.49 15.15
CA PHE A 128 4.29 -5.02 13.92
C PHE A 128 5.34 -5.77 13.09
N LEU A 129 6.48 -5.15 12.85
CA LEU A 129 7.52 -5.74 12.01
C LEU A 129 8.10 -7.02 12.63
N ASN A 130 8.26 -7.07 13.96
CA ASN A 130 8.77 -8.28 14.64
C ASN A 130 7.79 -9.43 14.50
N GLU A 131 6.51 -9.19 14.84
CA GLU A 131 5.44 -10.18 14.68
C GLU A 131 5.32 -10.63 13.21
N HIS A 132 5.41 -9.69 12.26
CA HIS A 132 5.39 -9.97 10.82
C HIS A 132 6.55 -10.86 10.39
N ASP A 133 7.79 -10.49 10.72
CA ASP A 133 8.98 -11.21 10.27
C ASP A 133 9.01 -12.62 10.86
N GLU A 134 8.64 -12.79 12.13
CA GLU A 134 8.50 -14.10 12.76
C GLU A 134 7.44 -14.97 12.08
N LEU A 135 6.29 -14.39 11.72
CA LEU A 135 5.22 -15.09 11.03
C LEU A 135 5.64 -15.52 9.62
N LEU A 136 6.33 -14.63 8.88
CA LEU A 136 6.86 -14.95 7.55
C LEU A 136 7.91 -16.05 7.60
N GLU A 137 8.83 -16.00 8.56
CA GLU A 137 9.87 -17.01 8.70
C GLU A 137 9.27 -18.38 9.05
N ARG A 138 8.38 -18.43 10.04
CA ARG A 138 7.75 -19.66 10.51
C ARG A 138 6.97 -20.38 9.41
N HIS A 139 6.32 -19.63 8.53
CA HIS A 139 5.43 -20.17 7.48
C HIS A 139 6.00 -20.01 6.07
N ARG A 140 7.31 -19.75 5.93
CA ARG A 140 8.01 -19.49 4.67
C ARG A 140 7.67 -20.52 3.58
N GLU A 141 7.79 -21.80 3.89
CA GLU A 141 7.51 -22.89 2.93
C GLU A 141 6.04 -22.90 2.46
N LYS A 142 5.10 -22.64 3.39
CA LYS A 142 3.68 -22.58 3.08
C LYS A 142 3.35 -21.38 2.20
N ILE A 143 3.95 -20.22 2.46
CA ILE A 143 3.80 -19.02 1.63
C ILE A 143 4.40 -19.25 0.23
N ASN A 144 5.59 -19.86 0.15
CA ASN A 144 6.22 -20.22 -1.12
C ASN A 144 5.35 -21.16 -1.95
N ARG A 145 4.68 -22.12 -1.30
CA ARG A 145 3.79 -23.05 -1.99
C ARG A 145 2.44 -22.43 -2.35
N HIS A 146 1.75 -21.82 -1.40
CA HIS A 146 0.33 -21.45 -1.51
C HIS A 146 0.08 -19.95 -1.72
N GLY A 147 1.08 -19.11 -1.44
CA GLY A 147 0.92 -17.66 -1.36
C GLY A 147 0.37 -17.22 0.00
N PHE A 148 0.05 -15.94 0.12
CA PHE A 148 -0.55 -15.40 1.35
C PHE A 148 -2.02 -15.81 1.49
N PRO A 149 -2.48 -16.13 2.72
CA PRO A 149 -3.89 -16.39 2.98
C PRO A 149 -4.76 -15.20 2.59
N LYS A 150 -5.81 -15.47 1.82
CA LYS A 150 -6.83 -14.48 1.48
C LYS A 150 -8.12 -14.82 2.22
N PRO A 151 -8.81 -13.84 2.82
CA PRO A 151 -10.10 -14.08 3.44
C PRO A 151 -11.11 -14.50 2.37
N VAL A 152 -11.81 -15.60 2.62
CA VAL A 152 -12.91 -16.06 1.76
C VAL A 152 -14.10 -15.13 2.01
N HIS A 153 -14.23 -14.08 1.21
CA HIS A 153 -15.48 -13.32 1.19
C HIS A 153 -16.54 -14.20 0.54
N SER A 154 -17.73 -14.23 1.14
CA SER A 154 -18.86 -15.17 0.94
C SER A 154 -19.50 -15.19 -0.46
N SER A 155 -18.82 -14.69 -1.49
CA SER A 155 -19.27 -14.63 -2.88
C SER A 155 -18.26 -15.17 -3.90
N SER A 156 -17.07 -15.60 -3.49
CA SER A 156 -16.15 -16.31 -4.40
C SER A 156 -16.44 -17.82 -4.40
N PRO A 157 -16.65 -18.48 -5.56
CA PRO A 157 -16.90 -19.92 -5.63
C PRO A 157 -15.69 -20.79 -5.25
N GLU A 158 -14.54 -20.19 -4.99
CA GLU A 158 -13.33 -20.88 -4.57
C GLU A 158 -13.38 -21.21 -3.07
N LYS A 159 -14.12 -22.28 -2.74
CA LYS A 159 -14.05 -22.97 -1.44
C LYS A 159 -12.67 -23.61 -1.27
N PHE A 160 -11.66 -22.81 -0.94
CA PHE A 160 -10.41 -23.36 -0.41
C PHE A 160 -10.61 -23.73 1.06
N VAL A 161 -11.24 -24.88 1.29
CA VAL A 161 -11.27 -25.52 2.61
C VAL A 161 -9.97 -26.30 2.75
N TRP A 162 -8.90 -25.63 3.20
CA TRP A 162 -7.66 -26.29 3.61
C TRP A 162 -7.90 -27.01 4.94
N ARG A 163 -8.50 -28.20 4.89
CA ARG A 163 -8.90 -28.95 6.11
C ARG A 163 -7.72 -29.37 6.99
N ASP A 164 -6.51 -29.49 6.42
CA ASP A 164 -5.35 -30.07 7.12
C ASP A 164 -4.35 -29.04 7.64
N ASP A 165 -4.62 -27.74 7.46
CA ASP A 165 -3.63 -26.66 7.71
C ASP A 165 -4.26 -25.48 8.49
N VAL A 166 -5.15 -25.81 9.43
CA VAL A 166 -5.93 -24.82 10.20
C VAL A 166 -5.04 -23.92 11.07
N ASN A 167 -3.91 -24.43 11.57
CA ASN A 167 -3.09 -23.71 12.55
C ASN A 167 -2.42 -22.48 11.94
N TRP A 168 -1.72 -22.61 10.79
CA TRP A 168 -1.05 -21.46 10.19
C TRP A 168 -2.05 -20.41 9.67
N LEU A 169 -3.21 -20.85 9.15
CA LEU A 169 -4.28 -19.94 8.75
C LEU A 169 -4.87 -19.19 9.94
N THR A 170 -4.95 -19.83 11.10
CA THR A 170 -5.37 -19.20 12.36
C THR A 170 -4.36 -18.14 12.81
N GLU A 171 -3.05 -18.46 12.80
CA GLU A 171 -2.00 -17.48 13.15
C GLU A 171 -2.03 -16.24 12.22
N PHE A 172 -2.17 -16.45 10.91
CA PHE A 172 -2.32 -15.34 9.97
C PHE A 172 -3.59 -14.54 10.21
N ARG A 173 -4.71 -15.19 10.54
CA ARG A 173 -5.97 -14.51 10.86
C ARG A 173 -5.82 -13.66 12.12
N GLU A 174 -5.23 -14.19 13.17
CA GLU A 174 -4.98 -13.47 14.42
C GLU A 174 -4.08 -12.26 14.19
N PHE A 175 -3.01 -12.43 13.42
CA PHE A 175 -2.13 -11.34 13.00
C PHE A 175 -2.88 -10.28 12.19
N PHE A 176 -3.69 -10.69 11.20
CA PHE A 176 -4.49 -9.77 10.38
C PHE A 176 -5.55 -9.04 11.20
N ASP A 177 -6.27 -9.72 12.07
CA ASP A 177 -7.30 -9.11 12.92
C ASP A 177 -6.66 -8.11 13.90
N ARG A 178 -5.53 -8.46 14.51
CA ARG A 178 -4.76 -7.60 15.41
C ARG A 178 -4.37 -6.29 14.73
N TRP A 179 -3.83 -6.36 13.51
CA TRP A 179 -3.33 -5.20 12.75
C TRP A 179 -4.32 -4.67 11.70
N ARG A 180 -5.61 -5.03 11.81
CA ARG A 180 -6.69 -4.55 10.92
C ARG A 180 -6.35 -4.72 9.44
N LEU A 181 -5.77 -5.86 9.10
CA LEU A 181 -5.42 -6.24 7.75
C LEU A 181 -6.47 -7.18 7.15
N GLN A 182 -6.67 -7.06 5.85
CA GLN A 182 -7.40 -8.04 5.06
C GLN A 182 -6.46 -9.21 4.68
N THR A 183 -5.25 -8.91 4.22
CA THR A 183 -4.25 -9.88 3.74
C THR A 183 -2.91 -9.19 3.51
N LEU A 184 -1.92 -9.89 2.95
CA LEU A 184 -0.68 -9.34 2.40
C LEU A 184 -0.64 -9.59 0.89
N ALA A 185 -0.27 -8.58 0.11
CA ALA A 185 -0.01 -8.79 -1.32
C ALA A 185 1.35 -9.47 -1.55
N ALA A 186 2.34 -9.04 -0.77
CA ALA A 186 3.70 -9.53 -0.73
C ALA A 186 4.30 -9.23 0.67
N PRO A 187 5.50 -9.73 1.02
CA PRO A 187 6.23 -9.28 2.21
C PRO A 187 6.28 -7.75 2.26
N TYR A 188 5.94 -7.18 3.41
CA TYR A 188 5.90 -5.73 3.64
C TYR A 188 4.96 -4.94 2.73
N LEU A 189 3.99 -5.60 2.06
CA LEU A 189 2.89 -4.96 1.36
C LEU A 189 1.54 -5.37 1.99
N PRO A 190 1.24 -4.90 3.22
CA PRO A 190 -0.03 -5.20 3.86
C PRO A 190 -1.22 -4.57 3.14
N ILE A 191 -2.36 -5.24 3.15
CA ILE A 191 -3.63 -4.73 2.64
C ILE A 191 -4.54 -4.51 3.85
N PRO A 192 -4.85 -3.26 4.24
CA PRO A 192 -5.71 -3.01 5.39
C PRO A 192 -7.16 -3.39 5.10
N VAL A 193 -7.96 -3.61 6.15
CA VAL A 193 -9.41 -3.79 5.99
C VAL A 193 -10.01 -2.48 5.48
N ALA A 194 -10.66 -2.53 4.31
CA ALA A 194 -11.37 -1.37 3.75
C ALA A 194 -12.76 -1.20 4.38
N PRO A 195 -13.33 0.03 4.37
CA PRO A 195 -14.71 0.23 4.80
C PRO A 195 -15.65 -0.54 3.87
N ARG A 196 -16.63 -1.22 4.45
CA ARG A 196 -17.66 -1.94 3.70
C ARG A 196 -18.93 -1.10 3.67
N PHE A 197 -19.29 -0.68 2.47
CA PHE A 197 -20.55 0.02 2.23
C PHE A 197 -21.60 -1.00 1.77
N PRO A 198 -22.86 -0.86 2.22
CA PRO A 198 -23.94 -1.69 1.71
C PRO A 198 -24.06 -1.49 0.20
N GLU A 199 -24.31 -2.58 -0.52
CA GLU A 199 -24.61 -2.50 -1.95
C GLU A 199 -25.93 -1.73 -2.11
N LEU A 200 -25.86 -0.47 -2.55
CA LEU A 200 -27.01 0.38 -2.79
C LEU A 200 -27.75 -0.12 -4.05
N ARG A 201 -28.43 -1.26 -3.95
CA ARG A 201 -29.39 -1.68 -4.98
C ARG A 201 -30.59 -0.75 -4.93
N SER A 202 -31.15 -0.43 -6.10
CA SER A 202 -32.31 0.45 -6.21
C SER A 202 -33.41 -0.02 -5.25
N TYR A 203 -33.66 0.77 -4.20
CA TYR A 203 -34.51 0.43 -3.05
C TYR A 203 -35.98 0.20 -3.38
N SER A 204 -36.37 0.31 -4.66
CA SER A 204 -37.75 0.16 -5.13
C SER A 204 -38.32 -1.25 -4.96
N ARG A 205 -37.52 -2.26 -4.58
CA ARG A 205 -37.95 -3.69 -4.57
C ARG A 205 -37.40 -4.53 -3.41
N LEU A 206 -37.02 -3.95 -2.27
CA LEU A 206 -36.73 -4.79 -1.10
C LEU A 206 -38.04 -5.17 -0.40
N PRO A 207 -38.33 -6.46 -0.20
CA PRO A 207 -39.47 -6.86 0.61
C PRO A 207 -39.30 -6.29 2.04
N PHE A 208 -40.35 -5.66 2.54
CA PHE A 208 -40.44 -5.25 3.94
C PHE A 208 -40.08 -6.45 4.84
N GLY A 209 -39.01 -6.35 5.63
CA GLY A 209 -38.65 -7.33 6.65
C GLY A 209 -37.26 -7.94 6.55
N HIS A 210 -36.60 -7.96 5.39
CA HIS A 210 -35.29 -8.61 5.24
C HIS A 210 -34.32 -7.80 4.36
N GLY A 211 -33.52 -6.96 5.01
CA GLY A 211 -32.42 -6.26 4.38
C GLY A 211 -31.48 -5.68 5.43
N GLN A 212 -30.61 -6.52 6.00
CA GLN A 212 -29.49 -6.01 6.80
C GLN A 212 -28.44 -5.40 5.85
N ASN A 213 -28.59 -4.12 5.58
CA ASN A 213 -27.53 -3.30 5.00
C ASN A 213 -26.59 -2.90 6.15
N SER A 214 -25.58 -3.72 6.45
CA SER A 214 -24.55 -3.34 7.42
C SER A 214 -23.50 -2.45 6.75
N PHE A 215 -23.18 -1.35 7.42
CA PHE A 215 -22.02 -0.53 7.13
C PHE A 215 -20.94 -0.89 8.14
N THR A 216 -19.72 -1.16 7.68
CA THR A 216 -18.58 -1.46 8.56
C THR A 216 -17.45 -0.48 8.28
N LEU A 217 -17.08 0.30 9.30
CA LEU A 217 -15.92 1.19 9.27
C LEU A 217 -14.89 0.68 10.28
N PRO A 218 -13.69 0.26 9.84
CA PRO A 218 -12.62 -0.10 10.76
C PRO A 218 -12.15 1.09 11.62
N ASP A 219 -11.66 0.79 12.82
CA ASP A 219 -11.15 1.76 13.81
C ASP A 219 -9.84 2.46 13.40
N ILE A 220 -9.24 2.06 12.28
CA ILE A 220 -8.06 2.70 11.67
C ILE A 220 -8.41 3.94 10.83
N TYR A 221 -9.70 4.22 10.59
CA TYR A 221 -10.15 5.38 9.84
C TYR A 221 -10.49 6.56 10.76
N PRO A 222 -10.13 7.80 10.38
CA PRO A 222 -10.60 8.97 11.10
C PRO A 222 -12.12 9.14 10.89
N SER A 223 -12.85 9.41 11.96
CA SER A 223 -14.22 9.90 11.82
C SER A 223 -14.19 11.33 11.25
N GLN A 224 -14.89 11.54 10.14
CA GLN A 224 -14.95 12.83 9.45
C GLN A 224 -16.36 13.41 9.55
N GLY A 225 -16.45 14.71 9.82
CA GLY A 225 -17.71 15.43 9.95
C GLY A 225 -18.05 15.80 11.39
N SER A 226 -19.28 16.29 11.57
CA SER A 226 -19.82 16.77 12.84
C SER A 226 -21.24 16.25 13.04
N GLY A 227 -21.72 16.31 14.29
CA GLY A 227 -23.05 15.89 14.68
C GLY A 227 -23.08 14.53 15.36
N VAL A 228 -24.25 14.24 15.95
CA VAL A 228 -24.46 13.14 16.90
C VAL A 228 -24.02 11.78 16.36
N ILE A 229 -24.31 11.45 15.10
CA ILE A 229 -23.90 10.16 14.50
C ILE A 229 -22.37 10.02 14.46
N ILE A 230 -21.67 11.08 14.06
CA ILE A 230 -20.19 11.05 13.96
C ILE A 230 -19.56 11.04 15.36
N GLU A 231 -20.19 11.66 16.35
CA GLU A 231 -19.78 11.59 17.76
C GLU A 231 -19.99 10.19 18.33
N MET A 232 -21.16 9.57 18.12
CA MET A 232 -21.43 8.18 18.51
C MET A 232 -20.48 7.19 17.83
N MET A 233 -20.21 7.38 16.53
CA MET A 233 -19.23 6.57 15.81
C MET A 233 -17.83 6.72 16.40
N GLU A 234 -17.43 7.95 16.75
CA GLU A 234 -16.14 8.21 17.39
C GLU A 234 -16.04 7.52 18.75
N GLU A 235 -17.07 7.63 19.59
CA GLU A 235 -17.13 6.97 20.91
C GLU A 235 -17.08 5.45 20.79
N THR A 236 -17.70 4.88 19.75
CA THR A 236 -17.73 3.44 19.50
C THR A 236 -16.41 2.92 18.95
N LEU A 237 -15.82 3.63 17.97
CA LEU A 237 -14.58 3.23 17.31
C LEU A 237 -13.34 3.54 18.15
N ARG A 238 -13.42 4.46 19.10
CA ARG A 238 -12.32 4.88 19.95
C ARG A 238 -12.65 4.60 21.41
N PRO A 239 -12.51 3.34 21.84
CA PRO A 239 -12.71 3.01 23.24
C PRO A 239 -11.76 3.84 24.11
N ARG A 240 -12.18 4.12 25.35
CA ARG A 240 -11.36 4.89 26.33
C ARG A 240 -9.95 4.32 26.49
N ASN A 241 -9.82 3.00 26.35
CA ASN A 241 -8.56 2.28 26.37
C ASN A 241 -8.35 1.58 25.01
N PRO A 242 -7.69 2.25 24.04
CA PRO A 242 -7.35 1.61 22.78
C PRO A 242 -6.35 0.46 23.01
N PRO A 243 -6.34 -0.57 22.14
CA PRO A 243 -5.30 -1.60 22.20
C PRO A 243 -3.91 -0.96 22.14
N GLU A 244 -3.00 -1.40 23.01
CA GLU A 244 -1.65 -0.81 23.14
C GLU A 244 -0.92 -0.73 21.80
N HIS A 245 -1.02 -1.79 20.98
CA HIS A 245 -0.36 -1.86 19.68
C HIS A 245 -0.93 -0.90 18.62
N LEU A 246 -2.14 -0.34 18.82
CA LEU A 246 -2.77 0.66 17.93
C LEU A 246 -2.86 2.06 18.55
N GLN A 247 -2.41 2.23 19.80
CA GLN A 247 -2.62 3.47 20.56
C GLN A 247 -2.03 4.69 19.84
N GLU A 248 -0.79 4.57 19.32
CA GLU A 248 -0.14 5.67 18.59
C GLU A 248 -0.93 6.06 17.33
N TRP A 249 -1.38 5.08 16.55
CA TRP A 249 -2.19 5.36 15.37
C TRP A 249 -3.51 6.04 15.72
N MET A 250 -4.21 5.54 16.74
CA MET A 250 -5.47 6.11 17.19
C MET A 250 -5.33 7.56 17.68
N GLN A 251 -4.18 7.91 18.28
CA GLN A 251 -3.84 9.29 18.60
C GLN A 251 -3.61 10.13 17.34
N ILE A 252 -2.91 9.60 16.33
CA ILE A 252 -2.63 10.29 15.06
C ILE A 252 -3.92 10.65 14.33
N ILE A 253 -4.86 9.71 14.20
CA ILE A 253 -6.16 9.94 13.54
C ILE A 253 -7.18 10.66 14.44
N GLY A 254 -6.81 10.89 15.70
CA GLY A 254 -7.46 11.70 16.73
C GLY A 254 -8.24 12.91 16.20
N LYS A 255 -9.50 13.10 16.61
CA LYS A 255 -10.19 14.40 16.42
C LYS A 255 -9.46 15.53 17.16
N THR A 256 -8.90 15.21 18.33
CA THR A 256 -8.12 16.13 19.17
C THR A 256 -6.73 16.43 18.60
N ASN A 257 -6.22 15.60 17.69
CA ASN A 257 -4.94 15.85 17.04
C ASN A 257 -5.12 16.90 15.93
N THR A 258 -4.61 18.10 16.18
CA THR A 258 -4.59 19.20 15.21
C THR A 258 -3.46 19.04 14.18
N ALA A 259 -2.42 18.26 14.50
CA ALA A 259 -1.27 17.99 13.64
C ALA A 259 -1.52 16.82 12.66
N LYS A 260 -2.59 16.90 11.87
CA LYS A 260 -2.95 15.85 10.88
C LYS A 260 -1.99 15.72 9.71
N ASN A 261 -0.97 16.58 9.63
CA ASN A 261 0.11 16.52 8.64
C ASN A 261 0.94 15.23 8.75
N ALA A 262 0.87 14.53 9.88
CA ALA A 262 1.53 13.24 10.07
C ALA A 262 0.99 12.16 9.12
N ILE A 263 -0.31 12.16 8.79
CA ILE A 263 -0.92 11.09 7.97
C ILE A 263 -0.36 11.09 6.53
N PRO A 264 -0.35 12.23 5.80
CA PRO A 264 0.31 12.27 4.49
C PRO A 264 1.82 11.99 4.56
N ALA A 265 2.49 12.38 5.65
CA ALA A 265 3.92 12.10 5.84
C ALA A 265 4.19 10.58 5.91
N TYR A 266 3.41 9.83 6.70
CA TYR A 266 3.51 8.37 6.72
C TYR A 266 3.21 7.75 5.36
N GLY A 267 2.22 8.25 4.62
CA GLY A 267 1.92 7.76 3.27
C GLY A 267 3.09 7.94 2.29
N ARG A 268 3.80 9.07 2.37
CA ARG A 268 5.04 9.31 1.61
C ARG A 268 6.17 8.39 2.08
N GLN A 269 6.34 8.26 3.38
CA GLN A 269 7.35 7.40 4.00
C GLN A 269 7.20 5.94 3.56
N PHE A 270 5.96 5.44 3.42
CA PHE A 270 5.71 4.11 2.89
C PHE A 270 6.35 3.91 1.50
N GLN A 271 6.05 4.82 0.57
CA GLN A 271 6.58 4.79 -0.79
C GLN A 271 8.10 4.93 -0.81
N LEU A 272 8.65 5.84 0.00
CA LEU A 272 10.10 6.04 0.15
C LEU A 272 10.77 4.76 0.66
N GLN A 273 10.29 4.20 1.77
CA GLN A 273 10.87 3.02 2.41
C GLN A 273 10.90 1.83 1.45
N HIS A 274 9.80 1.58 0.74
CA HIS A 274 9.70 0.48 -0.21
C HIS A 274 10.71 0.62 -1.35
N TYR A 275 10.67 1.73 -2.11
CA TYR A 275 11.56 1.89 -3.27
C TYR A 275 13.02 2.08 -2.86
N TRP A 276 13.29 2.67 -1.70
CA TRP A 276 14.65 2.79 -1.19
C TRP A 276 15.26 1.41 -0.92
N ARG A 277 14.51 0.50 -0.28
CA ARG A 277 14.96 -0.88 -0.03
C ARG A 277 15.20 -1.64 -1.33
N VAL A 278 14.26 -1.57 -2.29
CA VAL A 278 14.41 -2.24 -3.60
C VAL A 278 15.67 -1.76 -4.32
N LEU A 279 15.90 -0.44 -4.36
CA LEU A 279 17.10 0.13 -4.99
C LEU A 279 18.39 -0.29 -4.28
N GLN A 280 18.44 -0.25 -2.95
CA GLN A 280 19.63 -0.65 -2.19
C GLN A 280 19.94 -2.13 -2.33
N GLN A 281 18.92 -3.00 -2.31
CA GLN A 281 19.12 -4.45 -2.47
C GLN A 281 19.62 -4.79 -3.87
N ARG A 282 19.02 -4.19 -4.91
CA ARG A 282 19.30 -4.54 -6.30
C ARG A 282 20.56 -3.88 -6.86
N TYR A 283 20.83 -2.64 -6.44
CA TYR A 283 21.90 -1.80 -7.00
C TYR A 283 22.88 -1.32 -5.92
N SER A 284 23.14 -2.15 -4.91
CA SER A 284 24.04 -1.82 -3.78
C SER A 284 25.41 -1.34 -4.22
N LYS A 285 25.99 -1.97 -5.27
CA LYS A 285 27.31 -1.62 -5.80
C LYS A 285 27.28 -0.27 -6.54
N GLU A 286 26.28 -0.07 -7.39
CA GLU A 286 26.10 1.11 -8.22
C GLU A 286 25.73 2.35 -7.42
N LEU A 287 25.03 2.16 -6.30
CA LEU A 287 24.54 3.22 -5.41
C LEU A 287 25.43 3.44 -4.18
N HIS A 288 26.53 2.68 -4.05
CA HIS A 288 27.48 2.85 -2.96
C HIS A 288 27.99 4.29 -2.89
N ARG A 289 27.86 4.94 -1.72
CA ARG A 289 28.21 6.35 -1.47
C ARG A 289 27.45 7.35 -2.36
N LYS A 290 26.31 6.98 -2.95
CA LYS A 290 25.45 7.85 -3.76
C LYS A 290 24.16 8.26 -3.04
N LYS A 291 24.19 8.30 -1.70
CA LYS A 291 23.03 8.68 -0.86
C LYS A 291 22.46 10.06 -1.22
N GLY A 292 23.31 11.03 -1.56
CA GLY A 292 22.87 12.36 -2.00
C GLY A 292 22.04 12.32 -3.29
N ALA A 293 22.49 11.59 -4.31
CA ALA A 293 21.75 11.43 -5.57
C ALA A 293 20.38 10.75 -5.36
N LEU A 294 20.33 9.74 -4.47
CA LEU A 294 19.08 9.11 -4.08
C LEU A 294 18.14 10.09 -3.39
N ILE A 295 18.63 10.85 -2.41
CA ILE A 295 17.82 11.85 -1.68
C ILE A 295 17.19 12.83 -2.67
N SER A 296 17.98 13.42 -3.56
CA SER A 296 17.44 14.40 -4.51
C SER A 296 16.47 13.75 -5.51
N ALA A 297 16.73 12.52 -5.99
CA ALA A 297 15.82 11.80 -6.88
C ALA A 297 14.47 11.51 -6.20
N PHE A 298 14.49 11.10 -4.93
CA PHE A 298 13.28 10.90 -4.14
C PHE A 298 12.56 12.21 -3.83
N ALA A 299 13.28 13.28 -3.56
CA ALA A 299 12.70 14.60 -3.34
C ALA A 299 11.89 15.07 -4.56
N GLU A 300 12.44 14.87 -5.76
CA GLU A 300 11.74 15.20 -7.01
C GLU A 300 10.51 14.32 -7.25
N ILE A 301 10.65 12.99 -7.18
CA ILE A 301 9.53 12.07 -7.49
C ILE A 301 8.38 12.17 -6.47
N LEU A 302 8.69 12.52 -5.22
CA LEU A 302 7.70 12.68 -4.15
C LEU A 302 7.25 14.13 -4.00
N HIS A 303 7.77 15.05 -4.82
CA HIS A 303 7.47 16.48 -4.81
C HIS A 303 7.65 17.13 -3.41
N VAL A 304 8.77 16.83 -2.76
CA VAL A 304 9.17 17.41 -1.46
C VAL A 304 10.61 17.92 -1.50
N SER A 305 11.08 18.55 -0.42
CA SER A 305 12.47 18.98 -0.32
C SER A 305 13.42 17.84 0.04
N ASP A 306 14.70 17.97 -0.32
CA ASP A 306 15.77 17.06 0.11
C ASP A 306 15.82 16.92 1.64
N ASP A 307 15.56 18.00 2.38
CA ASP A 307 15.55 17.98 3.84
C ASP A 307 14.36 17.21 4.41
N THR A 308 13.22 17.21 3.72
CA THR A 308 12.08 16.34 4.06
C THR A 308 12.46 14.88 3.91
N ILE A 309 13.14 14.49 2.82
CA ILE A 309 13.60 13.11 2.63
C ILE A 309 14.64 12.72 3.70
N LYS A 310 15.59 13.60 4.02
CA LYS A 310 16.55 13.36 5.12
C LYS A 310 15.83 13.17 6.47
N ALA A 311 14.80 13.97 6.76
CA ALA A 311 14.01 13.84 7.97
C ALA A 311 13.25 12.51 8.01
N ASP A 312 12.64 12.09 6.90
CA ASP A 312 11.97 10.80 6.79
C ASP A 312 12.95 9.62 6.97
N LEU A 313 14.14 9.69 6.38
CA LEU A 313 15.17 8.65 6.57
C LEU A 313 15.69 8.58 8.01
N ARG A 314 15.84 9.73 8.69
CA ARG A 314 16.18 9.76 10.13
C ARG A 314 15.06 9.16 10.96
N HIS A 315 13.80 9.48 10.65
CA HIS A 315 12.66 8.89 11.33
C HIS A 315 12.66 7.36 11.26
N PHE A 316 13.06 6.76 10.12
CA PHE A 316 13.24 5.31 10.03
C PHE A 316 14.35 4.81 10.97
N SER A 317 15.54 5.43 10.96
CA SER A 317 16.64 5.06 11.86
C SER A 317 16.24 5.17 13.33
N ASP A 318 15.58 6.26 13.72
CA ASP A 318 15.16 6.51 15.11
C ASP A 318 14.14 5.46 15.60
N ARG A 319 13.26 4.99 14.70
CA ARG A 319 12.18 4.06 15.02
C ARG A 319 12.60 2.59 14.93
N LEU A 320 13.43 2.27 13.95
CA LEU A 320 13.70 0.89 13.54
C LEU A 320 15.15 0.45 13.74
N GLY A 321 16.04 1.38 14.12
CA GLY A 321 17.49 1.14 14.17
C GLY A 321 18.19 1.42 12.84
N ASP A 322 19.53 1.51 12.87
CA ASP A 322 20.34 1.86 11.69
C ASP A 322 20.33 0.78 10.59
N ASP A 323 20.02 -0.45 10.95
CA ASP A 323 19.95 -1.62 10.09
C ASP A 323 18.57 -1.83 9.45
N TRP A 324 17.63 -0.90 9.60
CA TRP A 324 16.27 -1.01 9.06
C TRP A 324 16.21 -1.30 7.55
N MET A 325 17.27 -0.97 6.81
CA MET A 325 17.42 -1.26 5.37
C MET A 325 17.68 -2.74 5.07
N HIS A 326 18.28 -3.48 6.01
CA HIS A 326 18.62 -4.90 5.87
C HIS A 326 17.48 -5.84 6.30
N ARG A 327 16.44 -5.26 6.90
CA ARG A 327 15.28 -5.98 7.39
C ARG A 327 14.40 -6.42 6.21
N TYR A 328 14.71 -7.60 5.66
CA TYR A 328 14.01 -8.21 4.54
C TYR A 328 13.93 -9.72 4.71
N VAL A 329 12.71 -10.27 4.73
CA VAL A 329 12.48 -11.71 4.59
C VAL A 329 12.35 -12.05 3.11
N GLU A 330 13.37 -12.70 2.54
CA GLU A 330 13.32 -13.22 1.17
C GLU A 330 12.31 -14.37 1.10
N ILE A 331 11.20 -14.21 0.38
CA ILE A 331 10.25 -15.29 0.08
C ILE A 331 10.50 -15.72 -1.37
N CYS A 332 11.23 -16.83 -1.53
CA CYS A 332 11.68 -17.38 -2.82
C CYS A 332 10.78 -18.53 -3.29
#